data_AF-A0A8T6TUE2-F1
#
_entry.id   AF-A0A8T6TUE2-F1
#
_cell.length_a   1.000
_cell.length_b   1.000
_cell.length_c   1.000
_cell.angle_alpha   90.00
_cell.angle_beta   90.00
_cell.angle_gamma   90.00
#
_symmetry.space_group_name_H-M   'P 1'
#
loop_
_entity.id
_entity.type
_entity.pdbx_description
1 polymer ?
#
loop_
_entity_poly.entity_id
_entity_poly.type
_entity_poly.pdbx_seq_one_letter_code
_entity_poly.pdbx_strand_id
1 'polypeptide(L)' 'MNVWVDKSVYYVGEYVTIHYSVNQPAYIYMVNIDASGTVRRIFPNDYSLDNYVDAGEHVLPD' A
#
# COMPACT_ATOMS: atom_id res chain seq x y z
N MET A 1 -13.02 -2.57 3.67
CA MET A 1 -11.65 -2.22 3.27
C MET A 1 -11.46 -2.65 1.84
N ASN A 2 -11.04 -1.74 0.98
CA ASN A 2 -10.73 -2.04 -0.41
C ASN A 2 -9.28 -1.63 -0.70
N VAL A 3 -8.63 -2.31 -1.63
CA VAL A 3 -7.29 -1.98 -2.13
C VAL A 3 -7.26 -2.20 -3.63
N TRP A 4 -6.69 -1.26 -4.36
CA TRP A 4 -6.54 -1.35 -5.81
C TRP A 4 -5.30 -0.61 -6.27
N VAL A 5 -4.95 -0.86 -7.52
CA VAL A 5 -3.81 -0.26 -8.20
C VAL A 5 -4.29 0.24 -9.56
N ASP A 6 -3.54 1.18 -10.14
CA ASP A 6 -3.85 1.84 -11.40
C ASP A 6 -3.68 0.92 -12.62
N LYS A 7 -2.81 -0.10 -12.54
CA LYS A 7 -2.54 -1.07 -13.62
C LYS A 7 -2.42 -2.50 -13.10
N SER A 8 -2.75 -3.46 -13.96
CA SER A 8 -2.57 -4.89 -13.67
C SER A 8 -1.15 -5.39 -13.96
N VAL A 9 -0.38 -4.66 -14.76
CA VAL A 9 0.99 -5.00 -15.16
C VAL A 9 1.82 -3.73 -15.18
N TYR A 10 3.05 -3.82 -14.66
CA TYR A 10 4.02 -2.72 -14.59
C TYR A 10 5.34 -3.16 -15.22
N TYR A 11 6.06 -2.21 -15.82
CA TYR A 11 7.43 -2.44 -16.26
C TYR A 11 8.41 -2.36 -15.09
N VAL A 12 9.58 -2.99 -15.25
CA VAL A 12 10.65 -2.88 -14.26
C VAL A 12 11.10 -1.41 -14.15
N GLY A 13 11.11 -0.89 -12.92
CA GLY A 13 11.44 0.51 -12.62
C GLY A 13 10.26 1.47 -12.72
N GLU A 14 9.07 1.00 -13.12
CA GLU A 14 7.85 1.80 -13.08
C GLU A 14 7.33 1.94 -11.65
N TYR A 15 6.88 3.15 -11.28
CA TYR A 15 6.25 3.38 -9.99
C TYR A 15 4.83 2.80 -9.98
N VAL A 16 4.48 2.15 -8.88
CA VAL A 16 3.14 1.63 -8.61
C VAL A 16 2.43 2.60 -7.68
N THR A 17 1.21 3.01 -8.02
CA THR A 17 0.35 3.78 -7.10
C THR A 17 -0.64 2.82 -6.46
N ILE A 18 -0.69 2.83 -5.13
CA ILE A 18 -1.58 1.99 -4.37
C ILE A 18 -2.66 2.86 -3.76
N HIS A 19 -3.90 2.51 -4.04
CA HIS A 19 -5.05 3.15 -3.42
C HIS A 19 -5.69 2.17 -2.44
N TYR A 20 -6.10 2.66 -1.28
CA TYR A 20 -6.87 1.86 -0.34
C TYR A 20 -7.94 2.69 0.35
N SER A 21 -8.99 2.02 0.78
CA SER A 21 -10.06 2.66 1.55
C SER A 21 -10.42 1.90 2.81
N VAL A 22 -10.63 2.65 3.88
CA VAL A 22 -11.03 2.16 5.21
C VAL A 22 -12.32 2.86 5.62
N ASN A 23 -13.21 2.13 6.30
CA ASN A 23 -14.53 2.63 6.69
C ASN A 23 -14.57 3.19 8.12
N GLN A 24 -13.47 3.07 8.86
CA GLN A 24 -13.28 3.59 10.21
C GLN A 24 -11.77 3.77 10.45
N PRO A 25 -11.37 4.60 11.44
CA PRO A 25 -9.96 4.79 11.75
C PRO A 25 -9.24 3.46 12.07
N ALA A 26 -8.06 3.25 11.50
CA ALA A 26 -7.34 1.98 11.60
C ALA A 26 -5.83 2.13 11.43
N TYR A 27 -5.07 1.16 11.97
CA TYR A 27 -3.66 1.00 11.64
C TYR A 27 -3.51 0.11 10.40
N ILE A 28 -2.74 0.57 9.41
CA ILE A 28 -2.56 -0.14 8.14
C ILE A 28 -1.13 -0.66 8.01
N TYR A 29 -1.02 -1.90 7.55
CA TYR A 29 0.25 -2.52 7.20
C TYR A 29 0.09 -3.14 5.84
N MET A 30 1.06 -2.88 4.95
CA MET A 30 1.07 -3.48 3.63
C MET A 30 2.39 -4.21 3.40
N VAL A 31 2.27 -5.43 2.88
CA VAL A 31 3.39 -6.31 2.58
C VAL A 31 3.33 -6.77 1.13
N ASN A 32 4.49 -6.83 0.48
CA ASN A 32 4.68 -7.53 -0.76
C ASN A 32 5.15 -8.95 -0.46
N ILE A 33 4.56 -9.93 -1.14
CA ILE A 33 4.98 -11.33 -1.08
C ILE A 33 5.35 -11.71 -2.51
N ASP A 34 6.63 -12.02 -2.74
CA ASP A 34 7.09 -12.43 -4.07
C ASP A 34 6.81 -13.91 -4.34
N ALA A 35 7.08 -14.35 -5.58
CA ALA A 35 6.86 -15.73 -6.01
C ALA A 35 7.73 -16.77 -5.25
N SER A 36 8.78 -16.33 -4.54
CA SER A 36 9.59 -17.19 -3.68
C SER A 36 9.03 -17.30 -2.25
N GLY A 37 8.00 -16.52 -1.93
CA GLY A 37 7.43 -16.42 -0.59
C GLY A 37 8.16 -15.42 0.32
N THR A 38 9.08 -14.62 -0.22
CA THR A 38 9.76 -13.59 0.58
C THR A 38 8.78 -12.47 0.89
N VAL A 39 8.58 -12.20 2.18
CA VAL A 39 7.71 -11.13 2.66
C VAL A 39 8.53 -9.86 2.88
N ARG A 40 8.10 -8.75 2.28
CA ARG A 40 8.70 -7.42 2.47
C ARG A 40 7.61 -6.43 2.87
N ARG A 41 7.79 -5.74 3.99
CA ARG A 41 6.90 -4.65 4.38
C ARG A 41 7.14 -3.44 3.48
N ILE A 42 6.08 -2.97 2.83
CA ILE A 42 6.11 -1.77 1.97
C ILE A 42 5.42 -0.58 2.63
N PHE A 43 4.60 -0.79 3.68
CA PHE A 43 4.01 0.28 4.48
C PHE A 43 3.75 -0.17 5.93
N PRO A 44 4.04 0.66 6.96
CA PRO A 44 4.83 1.89 6.86
C PRO A 44 6.29 1.61 6.47
N ASN A 45 6.94 2.60 5.89
CA ASN A 45 8.35 2.58 5.48
C ASN A 45 9.03 3.92 5.82
N ASP A 46 10.31 4.07 5.51
CA ASP A 46 11.08 5.28 5.86
C ASP A 46 10.60 6.57 5.15
N TYR A 47 9.80 6.44 4.09
CA TYR A 47 9.18 7.55 3.36
C TYR A 47 7.77 7.87 3.88
N SER A 48 7.02 6.86 4.33
CA SER A 48 5.64 6.99 4.84
C SER A 48 5.52 6.28 6.19
N LEU A 49 5.64 7.05 7.28
CA LEU A 49 5.71 6.52 8.65
C LEU A 49 4.34 6.43 9.33
N ASP A 50 3.41 7.32 8.99
CA ASP A 50 2.11 7.39 9.66
C ASP A 50 1.16 6.35 9.09
N ASN A 51 0.98 5.27 9.85
CA ASN A 51 0.11 4.18 9.46
C ASN A 51 -1.23 4.18 10.17
N TYR A 52 -1.50 5.18 11.02
CA TYR A 52 -2.82 5.39 11.59
C TYR A 52 -3.62 6.33 10.70
N VAL A 53 -4.68 5.82 10.09
CA VAL A 53 -5.45 6.55 9.09
C VAL A 53 -6.91 6.66 9.49
N ASP A 54 -7.53 7.79 9.16
CA ASP A 54 -8.97 7.98 9.30
C ASP A 54 -9.77 7.22 8.23
N ALA A 55 -11.08 7.14 8.44
CA ALA A 55 -12.02 6.66 7.43
C ALA A 55 -11.88 7.47 6.13
N GLY A 56 -11.82 6.79 4.99
CA GLY A 56 -11.66 7.43 3.69
C GLY A 56 -10.78 6.66 2.72
N GLU A 57 -10.51 7.29 1.59
CA GLU A 57 -9.56 6.81 0.58
C GLU A 57 -8.19 7.45 0.81
N HIS A 58 -7.15 6.65 0.62
CA HIS A 58 -5.76 7.02 0.83
C HIS A 58 -4.92 6.49 -0.33
N VAL A 59 -3.78 7.13 -0.58
CA VAL A 59 -2.90 6.83 -1.71
C VAL A 59 -1.46 6.69 -1.23
N LEU A 60 -0.74 5.71 -1.76
CA LEU A 60 0.70 5.55 -1.56
C LEU A 60 1.40 5.50 -2.93
N PRO A 61 2.62 6.04 -3.06
CA PRO A 61 3.34 6.83 -2.06
C PRO A 61 2.69 8.21 -1.80
N ASP A 62 2.81 8.72 -0.57
CA ASP A 62 2.32 10.03 -0.09
C ASP A 62 3.43 11.07 0.15
#